data_AF-A0A7W5ZKM4-F1
#
_entry.id   AF-A0A7W5ZKM4-F1
#
_cell.length_a   1.000
_cell.length_b   1.000
_cell.length_c   1.000
_cell.angle_alpha   90.00
_cell.angle_beta   90.00
_cell.angle_gamma   90.00
#
_symmetry.space_group_name_H-M   'P 1'
#
loop_
_entity.id
_entity.type
_entity.pdbx_description
1 polymer ?
#
loop_
_entity_poly.entity_id
_entity_poly.type
_entity_poly.pdbx_seq_one_letter_code
_entity_poly.pdbx_strand_id
1 'polypeptide(L)'
;MSVRIQTSQNVDLEYEPASIGERIAANLIDRLIYIGWVIAWIVAYGAIGRGSGTSTFVMIVIVVLPIMLYPILTEYFLNGQTLGKRAMRIRVVLLDGSPPTLGAYLLRWLLILVDTEILTPLVAIITIAANGKGQRIGDIAAGTTVVKTTKRVTLSQVVYQDLPDDYLVTYTTANQLKDTDIETIRQVLRTSNDELLERTAEKVAEVLEITSPLEYRTFLLTVVNDYAHLANKEEQ
;
A
#
# COMPACT_ATOMS: atom_id res chain seq x y z
N MET A 1 8.02 6.21 12.03
CA MET A 1 6.96 7.17 12.40
C MET A 1 5.75 6.90 11.53
N SER A 2 4.60 6.57 12.12
CA SER A 2 3.32 6.54 11.41
C SER A 2 2.80 7.97 11.25
N VAL A 3 2.16 8.28 10.14
CA VAL A 3 1.46 9.55 9.91
C VAL A 3 -0.01 9.33 10.27
N ARG A 4 -0.50 10.08 11.25
CA ARG A 4 -1.92 10.09 11.63
C ARG A 4 -2.69 10.99 10.68
N ILE A 5 -3.67 10.40 10.01
CA ILE A 5 -4.55 11.08 9.07
C ILE A 5 -5.96 11.06 9.67
N GLN A 6 -6.50 12.24 9.99
CA GLN A 6 -7.90 12.36 10.39
C GLN A 6 -8.76 12.33 9.13
N THR A 7 -9.54 11.27 8.97
CA THR A 7 -10.48 11.18 7.86
C THR A 7 -11.69 12.09 8.08
N SER A 8 -12.43 12.40 7.02
CA SER A 8 -13.70 13.15 7.10
C SER A 8 -14.78 12.47 7.95
N GLN A 9 -14.60 11.18 8.25
CA GLN A 9 -15.44 10.39 9.15
C GLN A 9 -14.95 10.41 10.61
N ASN A 10 -13.98 11.27 10.94
CA ASN A 10 -13.36 11.39 12.26
C ASN A 10 -12.75 10.06 12.77
N VAL A 11 -12.28 9.23 11.84
CA VAL A 11 -11.50 8.02 12.14
C VAL A 11 -10.03 8.32 11.87
N ASP A 12 -9.17 8.08 12.85
CA ASP A 12 -7.73 8.22 12.74
C ASP A 12 -7.14 6.99 12.04
N LEU A 13 -6.69 7.15 10.80
CA LEU A 13 -5.97 6.11 10.08
C LEU A 13 -4.47 6.35 10.20
N GLU A 14 -3.75 5.39 10.79
CA GLU A 14 -2.29 5.41 10.82
C GLU A 14 -1.74 4.84 9.51
N TYR A 15 -1.17 5.71 8.67
CA TYR A 15 -0.48 5.29 7.46
C TYR A 15 1.03 5.30 7.67
N GLU A 16 1.70 4.25 7.18
CA GLU A 16 3.16 4.29 7.06
C GLU A 16 3.56 5.19 5.89
N PRO A 17 4.28 6.30 6.13
CA PRO A 17 4.80 7.12 5.06
C PRO A 17 5.81 6.33 4.23
N ALA A 18 5.81 6.57 2.92
CA ALA A 18 6.81 5.98 2.03
C ALA A 18 8.20 6.44 2.44
N SER A 19 9.14 5.50 2.55
CA SER A 19 10.53 5.80 2.85
C SER A 19 11.20 6.58 1.72
N ILE A 20 12.27 7.31 2.05
CA ILE A 20 13.09 8.02 1.05
C ILE A 20 13.60 7.04 -0.01
N GLY A 21 14.06 5.86 0.40
CA GLY A 21 14.55 4.82 -0.50
C GLY A 21 13.50 4.35 -1.51
N GLU A 22 12.27 4.09 -1.05
CA GLU A 22 11.17 3.68 -1.95
C GLU A 22 10.80 4.79 -2.94
N ARG A 23 10.83 6.05 -2.49
CA ARG A 23 10.63 7.20 -3.38
C ARG A 23 11.75 7.34 -4.40
N ILE A 24 13.01 7.10 -4.02
CA ILE A 24 14.15 7.14 -4.95
C ILE A 24 14.04 6.01 -5.98
N ALA A 25 13.75 4.78 -5.54
CA ALA A 25 13.57 3.64 -6.42
C ALA A 25 12.41 3.87 -7.41
N ALA A 26 11.28 4.42 -6.95
CA ALA A 26 10.17 4.80 -7.83
C ALA A 26 10.61 5.80 -8.91
N ASN A 27 11.33 6.87 -8.53
CA ASN A 27 11.82 7.84 -9.52
C ASN A 27 12.85 7.23 -10.47
N LEU A 28 13.65 6.26 -10.03
CA LEU A 28 14.61 5.58 -10.90
C LEU A 28 13.89 4.75 -11.97
N ILE A 29 12.81 4.05 -11.60
CA ILE A 29 11.97 3.31 -12.54
C ILE A 29 11.31 4.27 -13.54
N ASP A 30 10.74 5.39 -13.06
CA ASP A 30 10.16 6.40 -13.94
C ASP A 30 11.21 7.02 -14.89
N ARG A 31 12.46 7.22 -14.43
CA ARG A 31 13.57 7.66 -15.29
C ARG A 31 13.92 6.65 -16.39
N LEU A 32 13.87 5.36 -16.11
CA LEU A 32 14.06 4.33 -17.14
C LEU A 32 12.98 4.39 -18.22
N ILE A 33 11.75 4.71 -17.84
CA ILE A 33 10.64 4.90 -18.79
C ILE A 33 10.91 6.12 -19.68
N TYR A 34 11.38 7.24 -19.11
CA TYR A 34 11.77 8.41 -19.90
C TYR A 34 12.92 8.11 -20.86
N ILE A 35 13.94 7.36 -20.43
CA ILE A 35 15.05 6.95 -21.29
C ILE A 35 14.54 6.06 -22.42
N GLY A 36 13.68 5.08 -22.13
CA GLY A 36 13.07 4.21 -23.12
C GLY A 36 12.26 5.00 -24.16
N TRP A 37 11.49 6.00 -23.72
CA TRP A 37 10.76 6.91 -24.60
C TRP A 37 11.69 7.69 -25.54
N VAL A 38 12.77 8.27 -25.01
CA VAL A 38 13.75 9.03 -25.80
C VAL A 38 14.44 8.13 -26.84
N ILE A 39 14.85 6.91 -26.45
CA ILE A 39 15.47 5.95 -27.37
C ILE A 39 14.48 5.54 -28.46
N ALA A 40 13.25 5.20 -28.10
CA ALA A 40 12.20 4.83 -29.06
C ALA A 40 11.96 5.96 -30.07
N TRP A 41 11.97 7.21 -29.60
CA TRP A 41 11.84 8.37 -30.45
C TRP A 41 13.03 8.52 -31.41
N ILE A 42 14.27 8.38 -30.91
CA ILE A 42 15.48 8.46 -31.75
C ILE A 42 15.45 7.40 -32.87
N VAL A 43 15.05 6.17 -32.55
CA VAL A 43 14.92 5.09 -33.52
C VAL A 43 13.82 5.39 -34.55
N ALA A 44 12.64 5.81 -34.09
CA ALA A 44 11.53 6.18 -34.95
C ALA A 44 11.89 7.33 -35.89
N TYR A 45 12.56 8.36 -35.37
CA TYR A 45 13.05 9.49 -36.15
C TYR A 45 14.10 9.06 -37.19
N GLY A 46 15.01 8.16 -36.82
CA GLY A 46 15.97 7.58 -37.76
C GLY A 46 15.30 6.79 -38.89
N ALA A 47 14.21 6.07 -38.60
CA ALA A 47 13.47 5.27 -39.57
C ALA A 47 12.62 6.11 -40.55
N ILE A 48 12.06 7.23 -40.09
CA ILE A 48 11.26 8.16 -40.93
C ILE A 48 12.14 8.90 -41.96
N GLY A 49 13.46 8.90 -41.76
CA GLY A 49 14.44 9.50 -42.66
C GLY A 49 14.59 11.00 -42.45
N ARG A 50 15.83 11.51 -42.52
CA ARG A 50 16.21 12.92 -42.27
C ARG A 50 15.61 13.96 -43.25
N GLY A 51 14.69 13.55 -44.14
CA GLY A 51 14.15 14.37 -45.22
C GLY A 51 12.66 14.74 -45.08
N SER A 52 12.00 14.43 -43.96
CA SER A 52 10.54 14.58 -43.82
C SER A 52 10.00 16.01 -43.80
N GLY A 53 10.82 17.05 -44.02
CA GLY A 53 10.39 18.46 -43.98
C GLY A 53 9.73 18.88 -42.66
N THR A 54 9.81 18.04 -41.62
CA THR A 54 9.12 18.24 -40.35
C THR A 54 9.85 19.32 -39.57
N SER A 55 9.12 20.36 -39.16
CA SER A 55 9.69 21.46 -38.39
C SER A 55 10.33 20.96 -37.08
N THR A 56 11.51 21.48 -36.76
CA THR A 56 12.21 21.24 -35.47
C THR A 56 11.29 21.49 -34.27
N PHE A 57 10.38 22.45 -34.39
CA PHE A 57 9.39 22.73 -33.36
C PHE A 57 8.47 21.52 -33.10
N VAL A 58 7.95 20.89 -34.15
CA VAL A 58 7.06 19.73 -34.03
C VAL A 58 7.80 18.55 -33.39
N MET A 59 9.08 18.36 -33.75
CA MET A 59 9.92 17.31 -33.14
C MET A 59 10.11 17.53 -31.64
N ILE A 60 10.44 18.76 -31.23
CA ILE A 60 10.60 19.10 -29.81
C ILE A 60 9.29 18.84 -29.05
N VAL A 61 8.15 19.26 -29.60
CA VAL A 61 6.84 19.05 -28.97
C VAL A 61 6.56 17.57 -28.76
N ILE A 62 6.78 16.72 -29.78
CA ILE A 62 6.52 15.28 -29.67
C ILE A 62 7.39 14.62 -28.59
N VAL A 63 8.63 15.08 -28.39
CA VAL A 63 9.52 14.51 -27.36
C VAL A 63 9.17 15.05 -25.96
N VAL A 64 9.04 16.36 -25.83
CA VAL A 64 8.94 17.05 -24.53
C VAL A 64 7.56 16.91 -23.91
N LEU A 65 6.50 16.97 -24.71
CA LEU A 65 5.13 16.98 -24.21
C LEU A 65 4.76 15.69 -23.44
N PRO A 66 5.09 14.48 -23.92
CA PRO A 66 4.86 13.25 -23.15
C PRO A 66 5.68 13.19 -21.86
N ILE A 67 6.93 13.66 -21.87
CA ILE A 67 7.77 13.70 -20.65
C ILE A 67 7.14 14.62 -19.60
N MET A 68 6.67 15.79 -20.02
CA MET A 68 6.02 16.76 -19.13
C MET A 68 4.67 16.26 -18.60
N LEU A 69 3.85 15.64 -19.45
CA LEU A 69 2.49 15.23 -19.09
C LEU A 69 2.42 13.86 -18.40
N TYR A 70 3.40 12.98 -18.61
CA TYR A 70 3.44 11.65 -18.01
C TYR A 70 3.13 11.63 -16.50
N PRO A 71 3.80 12.42 -15.63
CA PRO A 71 3.54 12.35 -14.19
C PRO A 71 2.12 12.82 -13.83
N ILE A 72 1.59 13.86 -14.49
CA ILE A 72 0.23 14.34 -14.23
C ILE A 72 -0.80 13.31 -14.68
N LEU A 73 -0.68 12.83 -15.92
CA LEU A 73 -1.64 11.91 -16.51
C LEU A 73 -1.65 10.58 -15.75
N THR A 74 -0.48 10.01 -15.46
CA THR A 74 -0.40 8.75 -14.73
C THR A 74 -0.92 8.92 -13.30
N GLU A 75 -0.54 9.97 -12.57
CA GLU A 75 -1.07 10.19 -11.23
C GLU A 75 -2.59 10.40 -11.24
N TYR A 76 -3.15 11.09 -12.23
CA TYR A 76 -4.60 11.26 -12.33
C TYR A 76 -5.32 9.94 -12.65
N PHE A 77 -4.88 9.22 -13.69
CA PHE A 77 -5.55 7.98 -14.12
C PHE A 77 -5.32 6.80 -13.18
N LEU A 78 -4.20 6.77 -12.45
CA LEU A 78 -3.83 5.68 -11.54
C LEU A 78 -3.98 6.07 -10.06
N ASN A 79 -4.89 7.00 -9.74
CA ASN A 79 -5.26 7.36 -8.37
C ASN A 79 -4.06 7.72 -7.46
N GLY A 80 -3.13 8.51 -7.98
CA GLY A 80 -1.96 9.03 -7.26
C GLY A 80 -0.70 8.18 -7.42
N GLN A 81 -0.62 7.36 -8.47
CA GLN A 81 0.53 6.51 -8.77
C GLN A 81 1.09 6.81 -10.16
N THR A 82 2.41 6.95 -10.26
CA THR A 82 3.14 6.74 -11.53
C THR A 82 3.43 5.26 -11.69
N LEU A 83 3.93 4.82 -12.86
CA LEU A 83 4.31 3.41 -13.04
C LEU A 83 5.43 3.00 -12.06
N GLY A 84 6.42 3.87 -11.83
CA GLY A 84 7.47 3.64 -10.84
C GLY A 84 6.93 3.58 -9.41
N LYS A 85 6.01 4.48 -9.03
CA LYS A 85 5.35 4.45 -7.72
C LYS A 85 4.50 3.19 -7.53
N ARG A 86 3.83 2.73 -8.58
CA ARG A 86 3.04 1.50 -8.57
C ARG A 86 3.92 0.27 -8.38
N ALA A 87 5.07 0.21 -9.03
CA ALA A 87 6.07 -0.85 -8.81
C ALA A 87 6.56 -0.88 -7.36
N MET A 88 6.77 0.29 -6.75
CA MET A 88 7.14 0.42 -5.34
C MET A 88 5.96 0.34 -4.36
N ARG A 89 4.73 0.09 -4.84
CA ARG A 89 3.49 0.03 -4.06
C ARG A 89 3.28 1.25 -3.15
N ILE A 90 3.60 2.44 -3.65
CA ILE A 90 3.38 3.71 -2.96
C ILE A 90 2.38 4.56 -3.74
N ARG A 91 1.61 5.41 -3.05
CA ARG A 91 0.64 6.32 -3.68
C ARG A 91 0.57 7.66 -2.99
N VAL A 92 0.24 8.69 -3.75
CA VAL A 92 -0.06 10.04 -3.23
C VAL A 92 -1.50 10.05 -2.69
N VAL A 93 -1.67 10.62 -1.49
CA VAL A 93 -2.96 10.87 -0.84
C VAL A 93 -2.97 12.27 -0.23
N LEU A 94 -4.13 12.87 -0.03
CA LEU A 94 -4.26 14.07 0.78
C LEU A 94 -3.95 13.77 2.26
N LEU A 95 -3.69 14.81 3.05
CA LEU A 95 -3.50 14.69 4.50
C LEU A 95 -4.73 14.18 5.26
N ASP A 96 -5.91 14.19 4.64
CA ASP A 96 -7.16 13.61 5.14
C ASP A 96 -7.39 12.15 4.64
N GLY A 97 -6.46 11.62 3.83
CA GLY A 97 -6.51 10.27 3.27
C GLY A 97 -7.39 10.14 2.02
N SER A 98 -8.03 11.22 1.58
CA SER A 98 -8.84 11.25 0.37
C SER A 98 -7.96 11.23 -0.90
N PRO A 99 -8.51 10.83 -2.06
CA PRO A 99 -7.77 10.86 -3.31
C PRO A 99 -7.46 12.31 -3.72
N PRO A 100 -6.22 12.61 -4.15
CA PRO A 100 -5.84 13.97 -4.56
C PRO A 100 -6.67 14.47 -5.74
N THR A 101 -7.02 15.76 -5.70
CA THR A 101 -7.70 16.44 -6.81
C THR A 101 -6.72 16.76 -7.95
N LEU A 102 -7.25 17.05 -9.14
CA LEU A 102 -6.46 17.51 -10.29
C LEU A 102 -5.59 18.73 -9.94
N GLY A 103 -6.14 19.69 -9.19
CA GLY A 103 -5.40 20.88 -8.75
C GLY A 103 -4.21 20.53 -7.87
N ALA A 104 -4.34 19.53 -6.99
CA ALA A 104 -3.24 19.05 -6.17
C ALA A 104 -2.11 18.45 -7.02
N TYR A 105 -2.45 17.63 -8.03
CA TYR A 105 -1.45 17.09 -8.97
C TYR A 105 -0.76 18.18 -9.78
N LEU A 106 -1.51 19.17 -10.29
CA LEU A 106 -0.96 20.29 -11.03
C LEU A 106 -0.02 21.16 -10.19
N LEU A 107 -0.36 21.42 -8.93
CA LEU A 107 0.47 22.21 -8.03
C LEU A 107 1.80 21.49 -7.73
N ARG A 108 1.73 20.18 -7.47
CA ARG A 108 2.92 19.33 -7.30
C ARG A 108 3.80 19.33 -8.56
N TRP A 109 3.17 19.27 -9.73
CA TRP A 109 3.86 19.30 -11.01
C TRP A 109 4.50 20.66 -11.29
N LEU A 110 3.82 21.78 -11.03
CA LEU A 110 4.38 23.11 -11.24
C LEU A 110 5.60 23.37 -10.36
N LEU A 111 5.58 22.85 -9.12
CA LEU A 111 6.68 22.98 -8.15
C LEU A 111 7.81 21.97 -8.36
N ILE A 112 7.69 21.05 -9.32
CA ILE A 112 8.75 20.08 -9.63
C ILE A 112 10.05 20.76 -10.08
N LEU A 113 9.95 21.92 -10.72
CA LEU A 113 11.09 22.74 -11.16
C LEU A 113 11.95 23.18 -9.99
N VAL A 114 11.33 23.46 -8.84
CA VAL A 114 12.01 23.89 -7.61
C VAL A 114 12.62 22.69 -6.88
N ASP A 115 11.91 21.57 -6.85
CA ASP A 115 12.30 20.38 -6.05
C ASP A 115 13.31 19.44 -6.73
N THR A 116 13.37 19.41 -8.08
CA THR A 116 14.03 18.30 -8.81
C THR A 116 14.96 18.72 -9.94
N GLU A 117 14.68 19.85 -10.61
CA GLU A 117 15.40 20.24 -11.85
C GLU A 117 16.41 21.38 -11.63
N ILE A 118 16.10 22.40 -10.82
CA ILE A 118 16.97 23.57 -10.62
C ILE A 118 17.96 23.35 -9.47
N LEU A 119 17.52 22.71 -8.39
CA LEU A 119 18.33 22.36 -7.23
C LEU A 119 18.29 20.84 -7.11
N THR A 120 19.44 20.19 -7.33
CA THR A 120 19.65 18.73 -7.32
C THR A 120 18.80 17.92 -6.31
N PRO A 121 18.60 16.59 -6.51
CA PRO A 121 17.79 15.71 -5.66
C PRO A 121 18.03 15.78 -4.15
N LEU A 122 19.16 16.38 -3.73
CA LEU A 122 19.47 16.78 -2.37
C LEU A 122 18.38 17.62 -1.69
N VAL A 123 17.77 18.61 -2.36
CA VAL A 123 16.74 19.46 -1.72
C VAL A 123 15.54 18.62 -1.32
N ALA A 124 15.03 17.78 -2.23
CA ALA A 124 13.94 16.86 -1.91
C ALA A 124 14.30 15.91 -0.76
N ILE A 125 15.53 15.39 -0.69
CA ILE A 125 15.98 14.53 0.40
C ILE A 125 16.00 15.29 1.73
N ILE A 126 16.54 16.52 1.73
CA ILE A 126 16.63 17.38 2.92
C ILE A 126 15.23 17.73 3.42
N THR A 127 14.31 18.15 2.55
CA THR A 127 12.94 18.51 2.95
C THR A 127 12.18 17.31 3.52
N ILE A 128 12.32 16.14 2.90
CA ILE A 128 11.69 14.90 3.38
C ILE A 128 12.24 14.50 4.76
N ALA A 129 13.55 14.63 4.95
CA ALA A 129 14.21 14.33 6.23
C ALA A 129 13.88 15.35 7.33
N ALA A 130 13.80 16.64 6.99
CA ALA A 130 13.59 17.73 7.94
C ALA A 130 12.15 17.82 8.45
N ASN A 131 11.15 17.46 7.63
CA ASN A 131 9.74 17.68 7.99
C ASN A 131 9.12 16.53 8.82
N GLY A 132 9.81 15.38 8.96
CA GLY A 132 9.31 14.22 9.73
C GLY A 132 8.05 13.51 9.19
N LYS A 133 7.28 14.19 8.32
CA LYS A 133 6.10 13.71 7.61
C LYS A 133 6.41 13.15 6.23
N GLY A 134 7.69 13.21 5.84
CA GLY A 134 8.20 12.65 4.59
C GLY A 134 7.74 13.37 3.32
N GLN A 135 7.40 14.66 3.40
CA GLN A 135 6.84 15.46 2.29
C GLN A 135 7.94 16.30 1.59
N ARG A 136 7.84 16.44 0.26
CA ARG A 136 8.59 17.44 -0.55
C ARG A 136 7.94 18.83 -0.51
N ILE A 137 8.57 19.87 -1.07
CA ILE A 137 7.97 21.21 -1.12
C ILE A 137 6.65 21.19 -1.90
N GLY A 138 6.63 20.51 -3.05
CA GLY A 138 5.40 20.32 -3.82
C GLY A 138 4.33 19.50 -3.07
N ASP A 139 4.74 18.54 -2.25
CA ASP A 139 3.82 17.75 -1.41
C ASP A 139 3.19 18.63 -0.32
N ILE A 140 3.99 19.51 0.32
CA ILE A 140 3.55 20.45 1.37
C ILE A 140 2.58 21.47 0.80
N ALA A 141 2.93 22.11 -0.32
CA ALA A 141 2.09 23.12 -0.95
C ALA A 141 0.73 22.57 -1.38
N ALA A 142 0.70 21.32 -1.84
CA ALA A 142 -0.53 20.64 -2.24
C ALA A 142 -1.29 19.95 -1.09
N GLY A 143 -0.78 19.99 0.14
CA GLY A 143 -1.40 19.31 1.28
C GLY A 143 -1.49 17.78 1.09
N THR A 144 -0.48 17.19 0.45
CA THR A 144 -0.44 15.76 0.10
C THR A 144 0.72 15.04 0.76
N THR A 145 0.62 13.73 0.91
CA THR A 145 1.71 12.86 1.36
C THR A 145 1.73 11.59 0.53
N VAL A 146 2.85 10.85 0.58
CA VAL A 146 2.97 9.55 -0.09
C VAL A 146 3.01 8.45 0.96
N VAL A 147 2.09 7.51 0.83
CA VAL A 147 1.90 6.40 1.77
C VAL A 147 2.12 5.08 1.06
N LYS A 148 2.48 4.05 1.83
CA LYS A 148 2.53 2.67 1.32
C LYS A 148 1.12 2.15 1.09
N THR A 149 0.92 1.48 -0.04
CA THR A 149 -0.36 0.86 -0.43
C THR A 149 -0.44 -0.60 0.02
N THR A 150 0.68 -1.21 0.41
CA THR A 150 0.67 -2.57 0.95
C THR A 150 0.07 -2.54 2.36
N LYS A 151 -1.12 -3.13 2.52
CA LYS A 151 -1.51 -3.70 3.81
C LYS A 151 -0.45 -4.75 4.15
N ARG A 152 0.44 -4.48 5.11
CA ARG A 152 1.24 -5.54 5.73
C ARG A 152 0.32 -6.35 6.64
N VAL A 153 -0.58 -7.11 6.02
CA VAL A 153 -1.22 -8.26 6.61
C VAL A 153 -1.16 -9.31 5.51
N THR A 154 -0.01 -9.95 5.40
CA THR A 154 0.05 -11.19 4.63
C THR A 154 -0.75 -12.21 5.44
N LEU A 155 -1.71 -12.90 4.83
CA LEU A 155 -2.47 -13.98 5.49
C LEU A 155 -1.54 -15.07 6.09
N SER A 156 -0.28 -15.13 5.65
CA SER A 156 0.77 -15.96 6.25
C SER A 156 1.30 -15.47 7.62
N GLN A 157 0.87 -14.30 8.11
CA GLN A 157 1.09 -13.88 9.51
C GLN A 157 -0.09 -14.23 10.41
N VAL A 158 -1.15 -14.81 9.84
CA VAL A 158 -2.39 -15.20 10.53
C VAL A 158 -2.43 -16.73 10.77
N VAL A 159 -1.36 -17.41 10.39
CA VAL A 159 -1.23 -18.86 10.21
C VAL A 159 0.27 -19.14 10.41
N TYR A 160 0.85 -19.78 11.44
CA TYR A 160 0.46 -20.86 12.37
C TYR A 160 1.32 -20.72 13.66
N GLN A 161 0.80 -21.16 14.81
CA GLN A 161 1.66 -21.91 15.74
C GLN A 161 2.04 -23.17 14.96
N ASP A 162 3.31 -23.45 14.67
CA ASP A 162 3.72 -24.72 14.05
C ASP A 162 3.16 -25.86 14.90
N LEU A 163 1.97 -26.35 14.54
CA LEU A 163 1.32 -27.44 15.23
C LEU A 163 2.20 -28.65 14.93
N PRO A 164 2.60 -29.42 15.95
CA PRO A 164 3.36 -30.65 15.74
C PRO A 164 2.70 -31.53 14.67
N ASP A 165 3.48 -32.25 13.87
CA ASP A 165 2.96 -33.15 12.81
C ASP A 165 2.01 -34.24 13.37
N ASP A 166 2.02 -34.47 14.69
CA ASP A 166 1.14 -35.37 15.44
C ASP A 166 -0.03 -34.66 16.14
N TYR A 167 -0.38 -33.42 15.74
CA TYR A 167 -1.49 -32.68 16.33
C TYR A 167 -2.83 -33.40 16.12
N LEU A 168 -3.51 -33.71 17.22
CA LEU A 168 -4.83 -34.33 17.22
C LEU A 168 -5.91 -33.27 17.40
N VAL A 169 -6.80 -33.20 16.42
CA VAL A 169 -7.96 -32.28 16.44
C VAL A 169 -8.83 -32.61 17.65
N THR A 170 -9.07 -31.62 18.50
CA THR A 170 -9.86 -31.78 19.73
C THR A 170 -11.36 -31.54 19.48
N TYR A 171 -11.68 -30.51 18.70
CA TYR A 171 -13.04 -30.10 18.36
C TYR A 171 -13.26 -30.20 16.84
N THR A 172 -13.75 -31.35 16.39
CA THR A 172 -14.02 -31.59 14.95
C THR A 172 -15.11 -30.71 14.38
N THR A 173 -15.99 -30.16 15.23
CA THR A 173 -17.05 -29.22 14.84
C THR A 173 -16.51 -27.83 14.47
N ALA A 174 -15.22 -27.55 14.70
CA ALA A 174 -14.60 -26.28 14.33
C ALA A 174 -14.76 -25.95 12.83
N ASN A 175 -14.89 -26.97 11.95
CA ASN A 175 -15.15 -26.79 10.52
C ASN A 175 -16.49 -26.07 10.18
N GLN A 176 -17.40 -25.94 11.15
CA GLN A 176 -18.66 -25.22 10.96
C GLN A 176 -18.49 -23.69 11.01
N LEU A 177 -17.35 -23.21 11.51
CA LEU A 177 -17.03 -21.79 11.58
C LEU A 177 -16.61 -21.25 10.20
N LYS A 178 -16.92 -19.97 9.95
CA LYS A 178 -16.43 -19.27 8.75
C LYS A 178 -15.10 -18.59 9.04
N ASP A 179 -14.34 -18.30 7.98
CA ASP A 179 -13.10 -17.52 8.06
C ASP A 179 -13.28 -16.21 8.85
N THR A 180 -14.44 -15.55 8.70
CA THR A 180 -14.79 -14.32 9.41
C THR A 180 -14.91 -14.50 10.92
N ASP A 181 -15.41 -15.66 11.35
CA ASP A 181 -15.61 -15.99 12.75
C ASP A 181 -14.25 -16.27 13.41
N ILE A 182 -13.38 -16.99 12.70
CA ILE A 182 -12.01 -17.27 13.13
C ILE A 182 -11.19 -15.98 13.28
N GLU A 183 -11.32 -15.04 12.35
CA GLU A 183 -10.61 -13.76 12.45
C GLU A 183 -11.10 -12.93 13.65
N THR A 184 -12.40 -12.97 13.94
CA THR A 184 -12.98 -12.32 15.12
C THR A 184 -12.43 -12.92 16.41
N ILE A 185 -12.37 -14.26 16.49
CA ILE A 185 -11.79 -14.98 17.64
C ILE A 185 -10.31 -14.61 17.84
N ARG A 186 -9.52 -14.54 16.75
CA ARG A 186 -8.12 -14.11 16.79
C ARG A 186 -7.95 -12.69 17.30
N GLN A 187 -8.80 -11.76 16.87
CA GLN A 187 -8.76 -10.38 17.32
C GLN A 187 -9.01 -10.27 18.84
N VAL A 188 -9.95 -11.06 19.36
CA VAL A 188 -10.26 -11.12 20.78
C VAL A 188 -9.10 -11.74 21.57
N LEU A 189 -8.48 -12.82 21.10
CA LEU A 189 -7.34 -13.46 21.75
C LEU A 189 -6.12 -12.54 21.92
N ARG A 190 -5.94 -11.58 20.99
CA ARG A 190 -4.87 -10.56 21.03
C ARG A 190 -5.17 -9.39 21.97
N THR A 191 -6.42 -9.24 22.40
CA THR A 191 -6.85 -8.17 23.29
C THR A 191 -6.70 -8.62 24.75
N SER A 192 -6.21 -7.75 25.63
CA SER A 192 -6.11 -8.04 27.09
C SER A 192 -7.44 -7.81 27.83
N ASN A 193 -8.58 -8.00 27.16
CA ASN A 193 -9.91 -7.78 27.75
C ASN A 193 -10.56 -9.13 28.02
N ASP A 194 -10.55 -9.53 29.28
CA ASP A 194 -11.04 -10.84 29.72
C ASP A 194 -12.56 -10.97 29.58
N GLU A 195 -13.33 -9.87 29.67
CA GLU A 195 -14.78 -9.87 29.46
C GLU A 195 -15.14 -10.20 28.01
N LEU A 196 -14.43 -9.60 27.05
CA LEU A 196 -14.64 -9.91 25.62
C LEU A 196 -14.24 -11.34 25.29
N LEU A 197 -13.18 -11.83 25.94
CA LEU A 197 -12.69 -13.19 25.76
C LEU A 197 -13.72 -14.21 26.27
N GLU A 198 -14.28 -14.00 27.45
CA GLU A 198 -15.34 -14.84 28.02
C GLU A 198 -16.58 -14.87 27.13
N ARG A 199 -17.10 -13.69 26.73
CA ARG A 199 -18.30 -13.61 25.88
C ARG A 199 -18.12 -14.27 24.52
N THR A 200 -16.91 -14.17 23.96
CA THR A 200 -16.58 -14.83 22.69
C THR A 200 -16.49 -16.33 22.87
N ALA A 201 -15.87 -16.81 23.95
CA ALA A 201 -15.79 -18.23 24.26
C ALA A 201 -17.18 -18.84 24.48
N GLU A 202 -18.05 -18.19 25.24
CA GLU A 202 -19.44 -18.63 25.45
C GLU A 202 -20.20 -18.71 24.12
N LYS A 203 -20.09 -17.68 23.27
CA LYS A 203 -20.81 -17.67 21.99
C LYS A 203 -20.31 -18.75 21.03
N VAL A 204 -19.00 -18.99 21.00
CA VAL A 204 -18.39 -20.05 20.19
C VAL A 204 -18.78 -21.42 20.72
N ALA A 205 -18.79 -21.61 22.04
CA ALA A 205 -19.25 -22.84 22.68
C ALA A 205 -20.73 -23.14 22.39
N GLU A 206 -21.59 -22.11 22.41
CA GLU A 206 -23.01 -22.22 22.05
C GLU A 206 -23.19 -22.63 20.58
N VAL A 207 -22.49 -21.96 19.66
CA VAL A 207 -22.60 -22.21 18.21
C VAL A 207 -22.10 -23.60 17.83
N LEU A 208 -21.04 -24.08 18.49
CA LEU A 208 -20.47 -25.40 18.23
C LEU A 208 -21.12 -26.51 19.06
N GLU A 209 -22.07 -26.16 19.93
CA GLU A 209 -22.73 -27.07 20.89
C GLU A 209 -21.72 -27.83 21.78
N ILE A 210 -20.61 -27.18 22.16
CA ILE A 210 -19.52 -27.77 22.95
C ILE A 210 -19.63 -27.33 24.41
N THR A 211 -19.57 -28.27 25.34
CA THR A 211 -19.29 -27.97 26.75
C THR A 211 -17.79 -28.19 27.02
N SER A 212 -16.99 -27.13 26.99
CA SER A 212 -15.54 -27.23 27.20
C SER A 212 -15.20 -27.10 28.69
N PRO A 213 -14.42 -28.04 29.27
CA PRO A 213 -13.89 -27.91 30.63
C PRO A 213 -12.65 -27.00 30.72
N LEU A 214 -12.17 -26.46 29.59
CA LEU A 214 -10.95 -25.66 29.50
C LEU A 214 -11.20 -24.19 29.85
N GLU A 215 -10.16 -23.51 30.32
CA GLU A 215 -10.12 -22.05 30.44
C GLU A 215 -10.45 -21.40 29.09
N TYR A 216 -11.26 -20.33 29.10
CA TYR A 216 -11.79 -19.68 27.89
C TYR A 216 -10.73 -19.35 26.84
N ARG A 217 -9.54 -18.91 27.26
CA ARG A 217 -8.42 -18.60 26.35
C ARG A 217 -7.89 -19.85 25.66
N THR A 218 -7.69 -20.91 26.44
CA THR A 218 -7.20 -22.20 25.96
C THR A 218 -8.22 -22.87 25.04
N PHE A 219 -9.51 -22.75 25.36
CA PHE A 219 -10.61 -23.20 24.51
C PHE A 219 -10.57 -22.51 23.13
N LEU A 220 -10.58 -21.17 23.10
CA LEU A 220 -10.55 -20.41 21.85
C LEU A 220 -9.28 -20.68 21.02
N LEU A 221 -8.11 -20.83 21.67
CA LEU A 221 -6.87 -21.21 20.98
C LEU A 221 -6.97 -22.60 20.35
N THR A 222 -7.55 -23.56 21.06
CA THR A 222 -7.75 -24.92 20.56
C THR A 222 -8.69 -24.93 19.35
N VAL A 223 -9.80 -24.20 19.41
CA VAL A 223 -10.76 -24.09 18.29
C VAL A 223 -10.11 -23.48 17.04
N VAL A 224 -9.29 -22.44 17.19
CA VAL A 224 -8.56 -21.81 16.06
C VAL A 224 -7.54 -22.78 15.46
N ASN A 225 -6.84 -23.54 16.29
CA ASN A 225 -5.85 -24.53 15.84
C ASN A 225 -6.52 -25.72 15.15
N ASP A 226 -7.62 -26.23 15.70
CA ASP A 226 -8.44 -27.30 15.12
C ASP A 226 -9.01 -26.92 13.77
N TYR A 227 -9.57 -25.70 13.64
CA TYR A 227 -10.05 -25.17 12.37
C TYR A 227 -8.94 -25.15 11.31
N ALA A 228 -7.78 -24.63 11.68
CA ALA A 228 -6.67 -24.46 10.76
C ALA A 228 -6.04 -25.80 10.32
N HIS A 229 -6.10 -26.83 11.17
CA HIS A 229 -5.69 -28.19 10.83
C HIS A 229 -6.72 -28.91 9.94
N LEU A 230 -8.03 -28.71 10.19
CA LEU A 230 -9.09 -29.27 9.36
C LEU A 230 -9.10 -28.67 7.94
N ALA A 231 -8.92 -27.34 7.83
CA ALA A 231 -8.85 -26.65 6.54
C ALA A 231 -7.70 -27.17 5.65
N ASN A 232 -6.51 -27.39 6.22
CA ASN A 232 -5.36 -27.94 5.49
C ASN A 232 -5.57 -29.37 4.98
N LYS A 233 -6.45 -30.14 5.62
CA LYS A 233 -6.74 -31.54 5.25
C LYS A 233 -7.79 -31.65 4.16
N GLU A 234 -8.64 -30.63 3.97
CA GLU A 234 -9.65 -30.58 2.90
C GLU A 234 -9.08 -30.14 1.54
N GLU A 235 -7.93 -29.46 1.51
CA GLU A 235 -7.26 -29.01 0.28
C GLU A 235 -6.39 -30.09 -0.41
N GLN A 236 -6.26 -31.29 0.18
CA GLN A 236 -5.51 -32.43 -0.37
C GLN A 236 -6.43 -33.51 -0.93
#